data_AF-A0A0C2QXF7-F1
#
_entry.id   AF-A0A0C2QXF7-F1
#
_cell.length_a   1.000
_cell.length_b   1.000
_cell.length_c   1.000
_cell.angle_alpha   90.00
_cell.angle_beta   90.00
_cell.angle_gamma   90.00
#
_symmetry.space_group_name_H-M   'P 1'
#
loop_
_entity.id
_entity.type
_entity.pdbx_description
1 polymer ?
#
loop_
_entity_poly.entity_id
_entity_poly.type
_entity_poly.pdbx_seq_one_letter_code
_entity_poly.pdbx_strand_id
1 'polypeptide(L)'
;MNIHFEKANLTHKETIFSWLEEPHIKEFWDNSKEHKEDILNFINAVDSLSRTFFIDPDENNLRAIHVYSKAGFKQVEEYKVQSGAFKGNTSYLMVKNI
;
A
#
# COMPACT_ATOMS: atom_id res chain seq x y z
N MET A 1 24.29 -7.55 4.06
CA MET A 1 23.64 -7.21 2.78
C MET A 1 23.37 -5.71 2.81
N ASN A 2 23.93 -4.96 1.86
CA ASN A 2 23.77 -3.50 1.80
C ASN A 2 22.62 -3.21 0.82
N ILE A 3 21.42 -2.97 1.34
CA ILE A 3 20.25 -2.62 0.52
C ILE A 3 20.09 -1.11 0.56
N HIS A 4 19.92 -0.51 -0.61
CA HIS A 4 19.56 0.89 -0.77
C HIS A 4 18.17 0.99 -1.37
N PHE A 5 17.39 1.95 -0.89
CA PHE A 5 16.04 2.22 -1.38
C PHE A 5 16.05 3.51 -2.20
N GLU A 6 15.38 3.49 -3.35
CA GLU A 6 15.16 4.66 -4.18
C GLU A 6 13.71 4.68 -4.70
N LYS A 7 13.27 5.83 -5.22
CA LYS A 7 11.93 5.95 -5.79
C LYS A 7 11.84 5.15 -7.09
N ALA A 8 10.80 4.33 -7.22
CA ALA A 8 10.52 3.64 -8.47
C ALA A 8 10.31 4.65 -9.62
N ASN A 9 10.82 4.32 -10.81
CA ASN A 9 10.67 5.12 -12.01
C ASN A 9 10.39 4.17 -13.20
N LEU A 10 10.14 4.70 -14.40
CA LEU A 10 9.74 3.90 -15.55
C LEU A 10 10.77 2.85 -16.00
N THR A 11 12.06 3.01 -15.69
CA THR A 11 13.09 2.00 -15.98
C THR A 11 12.90 0.73 -15.17
N HIS A 12 12.21 0.80 -14.03
CA HIS A 12 11.92 -0.36 -13.18
C HIS A 12 10.66 -1.13 -13.60
N LYS A 13 9.88 -0.60 -14.56
CA LYS A 13 8.58 -1.16 -14.95
C LYS A 13 8.68 -2.64 -15.33
N GLU A 14 9.61 -2.99 -16.22
CA GLU A 14 9.73 -4.35 -16.74
C GLU A 14 10.12 -5.33 -15.63
N THR A 15 11.04 -4.95 -14.75
CA THR A 15 11.43 -5.75 -13.58
C THR A 15 10.26 -5.97 -12.64
N ILE A 16 9.52 -4.91 -12.27
CA ILE A 16 8.35 -5.02 -11.38
C ILE A 16 7.29 -5.94 -12.01
N PHE A 17 7.00 -5.75 -13.30
CA PHE A 17 6.00 -6.56 -13.98
C PHE A 17 6.44 -8.02 -14.08
N SER A 18 7.74 -8.30 -14.25
CA SER A 18 8.26 -9.67 -14.23
C SER A 18 8.04 -10.36 -12.87
N TRP A 19 8.25 -9.64 -11.75
CA TRP A 19 7.99 -10.19 -10.41
C TRP A 19 6.51 -10.48 -10.18
N LEU A 20 5.63 -9.60 -10.65
CA LEU A 20 4.19 -9.84 -10.55
C LEU A 20 3.77 -11.09 -11.31
N GLU A 21 4.45 -11.45 -12.39
CA GLU A 21 4.12 -12.64 -13.17
C GLU A 21 4.54 -13.96 -12.50
N GLU A 22 5.34 -13.91 -11.43
CA GLU A 22 5.79 -15.09 -10.68
C GLU A 22 4.61 -15.84 -10.03
N PRO A 23 4.57 -17.19 -10.09
CA PRO A 23 3.44 -17.98 -9.59
C PRO A 23 3.09 -17.69 -8.12
N HIS A 24 4.11 -17.53 -7.28
CA HIS A 24 3.96 -17.27 -5.86
C HIS A 24 3.48 -15.84 -5.54
N ILE A 25 3.58 -14.90 -6.49
CA ILE A 25 3.01 -13.56 -6.35
C ILE A 25 1.57 -13.56 -6.87
N LYS A 26 1.33 -14.15 -8.03
CA LYS A 26 -0.01 -14.29 -8.62
C LYS A 26 -1.02 -15.00 -7.72
N GLU A 27 -0.56 -15.89 -6.85
CA GLU A 27 -1.42 -16.55 -5.86
C GLU A 27 -2.09 -15.55 -4.90
N PHE A 28 -1.42 -14.45 -4.58
CA PHE A 28 -1.87 -13.49 -3.55
C PHE A 28 -2.13 -12.09 -4.10
N TRP A 29 -1.64 -11.75 -5.29
CA TRP A 29 -1.71 -10.42 -5.87
C TRP A 29 -2.55 -10.42 -7.16
N ASP A 30 -3.42 -9.42 -7.30
CA ASP A 30 -4.21 -9.24 -8.51
C ASP A 30 -3.40 -8.54 -9.61
N ASN A 31 -3.22 -9.24 -10.72
CA ASN A 31 -2.50 -8.79 -11.91
C ASN A 31 -3.43 -8.26 -13.01
N SER A 32 -4.67 -7.90 -12.65
CA SER A 32 -5.61 -7.20 -13.51
C SER A 32 -4.98 -5.98 -14.18
N LYS A 33 -5.55 -5.57 -15.32
CA LYS A 33 -5.04 -4.43 -16.08
C LYS A 33 -5.11 -3.16 -15.24
N GLU A 34 -6.18 -3.03 -14.47
CA GLU A 34 -6.46 -1.95 -13.54
C GLU A 34 -5.33 -1.78 -12.52
N HIS A 35 -4.90 -2.87 -11.86
CA HIS A 35 -3.80 -2.78 -10.90
C HIS A 35 -2.43 -2.57 -11.54
N LYS A 36 -2.21 -3.06 -12.76
CA LYS A 36 -0.99 -2.71 -13.52
C LYS A 36 -0.97 -1.22 -13.87
N GLU A 37 -2.12 -0.62 -14.16
CA GLU A 37 -2.25 0.82 -14.38
C GLU A 37 -2.02 1.62 -13.09
N ASP A 38 -2.50 1.16 -11.94
CA ASP A 38 -2.22 1.78 -10.65
C ASP A 38 -0.71 1.90 -10.39
N ILE A 39 0.07 0.84 -10.65
CA ILE A 39 1.53 0.86 -10.49
C ILE A 39 2.17 1.92 -11.39
N LEU A 40 1.72 2.05 -12.63
CA LEU A 40 2.21 3.07 -13.55
C LEU A 40 1.85 4.48 -13.06
N ASN A 41 0.66 4.66 -12.50
CA ASN A 41 0.25 5.92 -11.90
C ASN A 41 1.15 6.26 -10.69
N PHE A 42 1.42 5.31 -9.81
CA PHE A 42 2.35 5.52 -8.69
C PHE A 42 3.77 5.87 -9.14
N ILE A 43 4.28 5.20 -10.18
CA ILE A 43 5.60 5.48 -10.77
C ILE A 43 5.65 6.89 -11.37
N ASN A 44 4.63 7.29 -12.13
CA ASN A 44 4.53 8.60 -12.78
C ASN A 44 4.17 9.75 -11.81
N ALA A 45 4.08 9.43 -10.52
CA ALA A 45 3.55 10.21 -9.41
C ALA A 45 2.04 10.04 -9.22
N VAL A 46 1.68 9.75 -7.96
CA VAL A 46 0.38 10.13 -7.40
C VAL A 46 0.11 11.55 -7.90
N ASP A 47 -1.08 11.78 -8.48
CA ASP A 47 -1.52 13.10 -8.94
C ASP A 47 -0.91 14.17 -8.02
N SER A 48 -0.18 15.13 -8.58
CA SER A 48 0.53 16.17 -7.82
C SER A 48 -0.40 16.96 -6.88
N LEU A 49 -1.72 16.88 -7.10
CA LEU A 49 -2.75 17.47 -6.26
C LEU A 49 -3.17 16.59 -5.07
N SER A 50 -2.82 15.31 -5.07
CA SER A 50 -3.08 14.37 -3.99
C SER A 50 -2.27 14.75 -2.76
N ARG A 51 -2.99 15.26 -1.76
CA ARG A 51 -2.40 15.84 -0.57
C ARG A 51 -2.64 15.02 0.68
N THR A 52 -3.57 14.08 0.61
CA THR A 52 -4.06 13.31 1.77
C THR A 52 -4.14 11.83 1.43
N PHE A 53 -3.61 11.01 2.35
CA PHE A 53 -3.57 9.56 2.25
C PHE A 53 -4.23 8.97 3.48
N PHE A 54 -5.05 7.93 3.26
CA PHE A 54 -5.75 7.19 4.30
C PHE A 54 -5.30 5.72 4.28
N ILE A 55 -5.16 5.11 5.45
CA ILE A 55 -4.83 3.70 5.62
C ILE A 55 -5.50 3.14 6.86
N ASP A 56 -5.93 1.87 6.82
CA ASP A 56 -6.74 1.23 7.86
C ASP A 56 -6.14 -0.09 8.39
N PRO A 57 -4.91 -0.10 8.94
CA PRO A 57 -4.35 -1.34 9.48
C PRO A 57 -5.28 -1.98 10.53
N ASP A 58 -5.41 -3.31 10.45
CA ASP A 58 -6.03 -4.13 11.50
C ASP A 58 -5.32 -3.90 12.83
N GLU A 59 -6.08 -3.80 13.93
CA GLU A 59 -5.56 -3.53 15.27
C GLU A 59 -4.47 -4.53 15.71
N ASN A 60 -4.53 -5.77 15.21
CA ASN A 60 -3.60 -6.84 15.56
C ASN A 60 -2.34 -6.81 14.69
N ASN A 61 -2.31 -6.02 13.61
CA ASN A 61 -1.14 -5.85 12.76
C ASN A 61 -0.24 -4.72 13.29
N LEU A 62 0.35 -4.96 14.48
CA LEU A 62 1.23 -4.01 15.16
C LEU A 62 2.42 -3.56 14.29
N ARG A 63 2.88 -4.41 13.36
CA ARG A 63 3.93 -4.06 12.39
C ARG A 63 3.47 -2.98 11.42
N ALA A 64 2.28 -3.13 10.83
CA ALA A 64 1.73 -2.14 9.92
C ALA A 64 1.51 -0.80 10.64
N ILE A 65 0.89 -0.82 11.82
CA ILE A 65 0.65 0.37 12.65
C ILE A 65 1.96 1.13 12.92
N HIS A 66 3.01 0.40 13.33
CA HIS A 66 4.33 0.98 13.60
C HIS A 66 4.97 1.59 12.35
N VAL A 67 4.92 0.89 11.21
CA VAL A 67 5.49 1.38 9.95
C VAL A 67 4.78 2.64 9.46
N TYR A 68 3.44 2.66 9.48
CA TYR A 68 2.68 3.84 9.05
C TYR A 68 2.88 5.03 9.97
N SER A 69 2.95 4.80 11.28
CA SER A 69 3.30 5.84 12.26
C SER A 69 4.66 6.46 11.94
N LYS A 70 5.69 5.63 11.68
CA LYS A 70 7.01 6.11 11.26
C LYS A 70 7.00 6.84 9.92
N ALA A 71 6.12 6.46 9.00
CA ALA A 71 5.94 7.14 7.72
C ALA A 71 5.20 8.49 7.85
N GLY A 72 4.75 8.87 9.06
CA GLY A 72 4.10 10.15 9.35
C GLY A 72 2.57 10.10 9.33
N PHE A 73 1.95 8.92 9.25
CA PHE A 73 0.51 8.78 9.41
C PHE A 73 0.13 8.91 10.89
N LYS A 74 -1.03 9.50 11.16
CA LYS A 74 -1.60 9.64 12.51
C LYS A 74 -2.95 8.93 12.56
N GLN A 75 -3.17 8.11 13.58
CA GLN A 75 -4.49 7.54 13.83
C GLN A 75 -5.49 8.68 14.14
N VAL A 76 -6.63 8.65 13.48
CA VAL A 76 -7.73 9.61 13.65
C VAL A 76 -9.03 8.96 14.11
N GLU A 77 -9.20 7.66 13.86
CA GLU A 77 -10.42 6.93 14.22
C GLU A 77 -10.15 5.43 14.38
N GLU A 78 -11.08 4.74 15.02
CA GLU A 78 -11.16 3.29 15.17
C GLU A 78 -12.55 2.84 14.72
N TYR A 79 -12.63 1.77 13.92
CA TYR A 79 -13.93 1.24 13.48
C TYR A 79 -13.94 -0.29 13.38
N LYS A 80 -15.14 -0.86 13.47
CA LYS A 80 -15.40 -2.28 13.22
C LYS A 80 -15.61 -2.53 11.74
N VAL A 81 -14.79 -3.41 11.18
CA VAL A 81 -14.87 -3.82 9.77
C VAL A 81 -16.16 -4.63 9.54
N GLN A 82 -16.98 -4.21 8.57
CA GLN A 82 -18.32 -4.78 8.33
C GLN A 82 -18.32 -5.92 7.29
N SER A 83 -17.28 -6.02 6.45
CA SER A 83 -17.20 -6.97 5.33
C SER A 83 -15.74 -7.34 5.00
N GLY A 84 -15.55 -8.34 4.13
CA GLY A 84 -14.23 -8.79 3.70
C GLY A 84 -13.53 -9.73 4.70
N ALA A 85 -12.24 -9.98 4.47
CA ALA A 85 -11.45 -10.96 5.22
C ALA A 85 -11.26 -10.62 6.71
N PHE A 86 -11.42 -9.35 7.08
CA PHE A 86 -11.24 -8.85 8.46
C PHE A 86 -12.56 -8.53 9.16
N LYS A 87 -13.70 -8.99 8.65
CA LYS A 87 -15.03 -8.70 9.22
C LYS A 87 -15.07 -9.01 10.72
N GLY A 88 -15.52 -8.03 11.51
CA GLY A 88 -15.63 -8.11 12.97
C GLY A 88 -14.38 -7.63 13.73
N ASN A 89 -13.24 -7.57 13.05
CA ASN A 89 -12.03 -6.97 13.63
C ASN A 89 -12.17 -5.46 13.72
N THR A 90 -11.36 -4.89 14.60
CA THR A 90 -11.17 -3.45 14.66
C THR A 90 -10.03 -3.05 13.71
N SER A 91 -10.23 -1.96 12.97
CA SER A 91 -9.17 -1.28 12.20
C SER A 91 -8.99 0.16 12.68
N TYR A 92 -7.78 0.68 12.53
CA TYR A 92 -7.45 2.07 12.84
C TYR A 92 -7.37 2.90 11.57
N LEU A 93 -8.24 3.91 11.41
CA LEU A 93 -8.07 4.87 10.34
C LEU A 93 -6.89 5.79 10.67
N MET A 94 -5.87 5.79 9.82
CA MET A 94 -4.70 6.65 9.93
C MET A 94 -4.56 7.55 8.69
N VAL A 95 -4.19 8.81 8.91
CA VAL A 95 -4.14 9.85 7.88
C VAL A 95 -2.77 10.50 7.82
N LYS A 96 -2.28 10.76 6.61
CA LYS A 96 -1.10 11.58 6.36
C LYS A 96 -1.43 12.67 5.34
N ASN A 97 -1.03 13.89 5.66
CA ASN A 97 -1.00 15.00 4.70
C ASN A 97 0.46 15.26 4.29
N ILE A 98 0.71 15.51 3.00
CA ILE A 98 2.02 15.92 2.46
C ILE A 98 2.02 17.34 1.92
#